data_AF-A0A4X1VJN5-F1
#
_entry.id   AF-A0A4X1VJN5-F1
#
_cell.length_a   1.000
_cell.length_b   1.000
_cell.length_c   1.000
_cell.angle_alpha   90.00
_cell.angle_beta   90.00
_cell.angle_gamma   90.00
#
_symmetry.space_group_name_H-M   'P 1'
#
loop_
_entity.id
_entity.type
_entity.pdbx_description
1 polymer ?
#
loop_
_entity_poly.entity_id
_entity_poly.type
_entity_poly.pdbx_seq_one_letter_code
_entity_poly.pdbx_strand_id
1 'polypeptide(L)'
;MTDDSQRNFRSVYYEKVGFRGVEEKKSLEILLKDDRLGILPPHHESHARVMAYRKEQYSDVLHALDVIRFVSDATPQVEVFLYMHRLESGKLPRSPSFPLEPEDEVFLAIAKAMEEMVEDSVDCYWITRCFVNQLDSKYRDFLPQLPKAFEQYLNLEDSRLLSHLKACSAVSRLPYDLWFKRCFAGCLPEPSLQRVWDKVVSGSCKILVFVAVEILLTFKIKVMALNSAEKITKFLENIPQDSSDAIVSKAIDLWHKHCGTPVHSA
;
A
#
# COMPACT_ATOMS: atom_id res chain seq x y z
N MET A 1 -14.35 -24.38 -32.48
CA MET A 1 -13.49 -25.56 -32.27
C MET A 1 -12.07 -25.02 -32.26
N THR A 2 -11.66 -24.48 -31.11
CA THR A 2 -10.73 -25.10 -30.15
C THR A 2 -9.32 -25.21 -30.72
N ASP A 3 -8.50 -24.21 -30.43
CA ASP A 3 -7.06 -24.39 -30.31
C ASP A 3 -6.64 -23.88 -28.94
N ASP A 4 -6.53 -24.82 -28.01
CA ASP A 4 -6.15 -24.65 -26.62
C ASP A 4 -4.84 -25.44 -26.46
N SER A 5 -3.70 -24.78 -26.69
CA SER A 5 -2.34 -25.29 -26.48
C SER A 5 -1.37 -24.22 -26.96
N GLN A 6 -0.72 -23.42 -26.12
CA GLN A 6 0.24 -23.91 -25.15
C GLN A 6 0.23 -23.00 -23.91
N ARG A 7 -0.37 -23.47 -22.81
CA ARG A 7 0.05 -22.99 -21.50
C ARG A 7 1.51 -23.40 -21.32
N ASN A 8 2.38 -22.39 -21.24
CA ASN A 8 3.82 -22.54 -21.05
C ASN A 8 4.08 -23.60 -19.98
N PHE A 9 4.83 -24.67 -20.31
CA PHE A 9 5.14 -25.80 -19.42
C PHE A 9 5.57 -25.36 -18.01
N ARG A 10 6.23 -24.19 -17.93
CA ARG A 10 6.64 -23.57 -16.67
C ARG A 10 5.46 -23.17 -15.78
N SER A 11 4.35 -22.66 -16.32
CA SER A 11 3.19 -22.25 -15.52
C SER A 11 2.51 -23.46 -14.87
N VAL A 12 2.38 -24.55 -15.62
CA VAL A 12 1.82 -25.81 -15.12
C VAL A 12 2.72 -26.41 -14.04
N TYR A 13 4.04 -26.32 -14.22
CA TYR A 13 5.00 -26.81 -13.22
C TYR A 13 4.90 -26.02 -11.90
N TYR A 14 4.91 -24.68 -11.95
CA TYR A 14 4.83 -23.84 -10.74
C TYR A 14 3.51 -23.99 -9.99
N GLU A 15 2.40 -24.16 -10.70
CA GLU A 15 1.09 -24.42 -10.10
C GLU A 15 1.06 -25.79 -9.39
N LYS A 16 1.72 -26.80 -9.96
CA LYS A 16 1.79 -28.17 -9.43
C LYS A 16 2.73 -28.30 -8.24
N VAL A 17 3.75 -27.44 -8.12
CA VAL A 17 4.70 -27.42 -6.99
C VAL A 17 4.32 -26.40 -5.90
N GLY A 18 3.12 -25.80 -5.96
CA GLY A 18 2.60 -24.92 -4.91
C GLY A 18 3.15 -23.50 -4.91
N PHE A 19 3.92 -23.10 -5.93
CA PHE A 19 4.39 -21.72 -6.10
C PHE A 19 3.32 -20.90 -6.82
N ARG A 20 2.36 -20.35 -6.06
CA ARG A 20 1.39 -19.34 -6.54
C ARG A 20 1.99 -17.93 -6.71
N GLY A 21 3.31 -17.80 -6.86
CA GLY A 21 4.02 -16.50 -6.88
C GLY A 21 4.41 -15.97 -8.26
N VAL A 22 4.06 -16.66 -9.36
CA VAL A 22 4.40 -16.18 -10.72
C VAL A 22 3.58 -14.96 -11.12
N GLU A 23 2.37 -14.79 -10.55
CA GLU A 23 1.59 -13.56 -10.71
C GLU A 23 2.15 -12.40 -9.87
N GLU A 24 2.69 -12.68 -8.68
CA GLU A 24 3.28 -11.66 -7.79
C GLU A 24 4.53 -11.02 -8.41
N LYS A 25 5.38 -11.81 -9.09
CA LYS A 25 6.50 -11.26 -9.88
C LYS A 25 6.06 -10.38 -11.06
N LYS A 26 4.84 -10.57 -11.59
CA LYS A 26 4.30 -9.67 -12.62
C LYS A 26 3.80 -8.35 -12.04
N SER A 27 3.26 -8.33 -10.82
CA SER A 27 2.77 -7.10 -10.18
C SER A 27 3.87 -6.05 -9.98
N LEU A 28 5.10 -6.48 -9.67
CA LEU A 28 6.24 -5.59 -9.46
C LEU A 28 6.81 -5.00 -10.76
N GLU A 29 6.93 -5.83 -11.80
CA GLU A 29 7.25 -5.32 -13.14
C GLU A 29 6.16 -4.38 -13.65
N ILE A 30 4.89 -4.60 -13.29
CA ILE A 30 3.79 -3.70 -13.63
C ILE A 30 3.93 -2.37 -12.88
N LEU A 31 4.21 -2.35 -11.57
CA LEU A 31 4.40 -1.11 -10.81
C LEU A 31 5.52 -0.20 -11.36
N LEU A 32 6.61 -0.81 -11.84
CA LEU A 32 7.69 -0.07 -12.50
C LEU A 32 7.35 0.39 -13.91
N LYS A 33 6.63 -0.46 -14.67
CA LYS A 33 6.16 -0.17 -16.03
C LYS A 33 4.87 0.66 -16.05
N ASP A 34 4.26 0.96 -14.91
CA ASP A 34 3.02 1.71 -14.83
C ASP A 34 3.34 3.21 -14.89
N ASP A 35 3.12 3.79 -16.07
CA ASP A 35 3.22 5.22 -16.36
C ASP A 35 2.48 6.10 -15.34
N ARG A 36 1.54 5.53 -14.56
CA ARG A 36 0.69 6.23 -13.58
C ARG A 36 1.44 6.76 -12.36
N LEU A 37 2.59 6.19 -11.98
CA LEU A 37 3.45 6.77 -10.93
C LEU A 37 4.38 7.86 -11.47
N GLY A 38 4.48 8.03 -12.80
CA GLY A 38 5.35 9.00 -13.44
C GLY A 38 6.84 8.72 -13.27
N ILE A 39 7.21 7.49 -12.88
CA ILE A 39 8.61 7.07 -12.76
C ILE A 39 9.19 6.87 -14.16
N LEU A 40 8.52 6.06 -14.97
CA LEU A 40 8.86 5.83 -16.37
C LEU A 40 7.90 6.58 -17.30
N PRO A 41 8.37 7.00 -18.49
CA PRO A 41 7.50 7.54 -19.53
C PRO A 41 6.76 6.41 -20.28
N PRO A 42 5.64 6.72 -20.96
CA PRO A 42 4.89 5.75 -21.76
C PRO A 42 5.68 5.15 -22.94
N HIS A 43 6.75 5.81 -23.36
CA HIS A 43 7.61 5.35 -24.44
C HIS A 43 8.68 4.40 -23.89
N HIS A 44 8.46 3.09 -24.02
CA HIS A 44 9.33 2.03 -23.48
C HIS A 44 10.79 2.11 -23.96
N GLU A 45 11.04 2.63 -25.16
CA GLU A 45 12.38 2.87 -25.71
C GLU A 45 13.21 3.81 -24.82
N SER A 46 12.56 4.69 -24.07
CA SER A 46 13.20 5.65 -23.17
C SER A 46 13.44 5.09 -21.76
N HIS A 47 12.89 3.92 -21.41
CA HIS A 47 12.94 3.38 -20.05
C HIS A 47 14.36 3.21 -19.54
N ALA A 48 15.25 2.58 -20.33
CA ALA A 48 16.64 2.36 -19.94
C ALA A 48 17.38 3.69 -19.65
N ARG A 49 17.14 4.71 -20.48
CA ARG A 49 17.75 6.03 -20.32
C ARG A 49 17.21 6.78 -19.09
N VAL A 50 15.90 6.71 -18.85
CA VAL A 50 15.28 7.33 -17.67
C VAL A 50 15.75 6.64 -16.40
N MET A 51 15.81 5.31 -16.37
CA MET A 51 16.33 4.57 -15.22
C MET A 51 17.81 4.85 -14.94
N ALA A 52 18.62 5.09 -15.99
CA ALA A 52 20.00 5.54 -15.79
C ALA A 52 20.05 6.86 -15.01
N TYR A 53 19.25 7.86 -15.40
CA TYR A 53 19.16 9.13 -14.66
C TYR A 53 18.66 8.95 -13.23
N ARG A 54 17.69 8.05 -13.01
CA ARG A 54 17.14 7.76 -11.68
C ARG A 54 18.14 7.07 -10.77
N LYS A 55 18.99 6.21 -11.34
CA LYS A 55 20.10 5.56 -10.63
C LYS A 55 21.23 6.53 -10.29
N GLU A 56 21.57 7.43 -11.21
CA GLU A 56 22.53 8.52 -10.96
C GLU A 56 22.03 9.40 -9.81
N GLN A 57 20.80 9.90 -9.88
CA GLN A 57 20.21 10.72 -8.82
C GLN A 57 20.16 9.99 -7.48
N TYR A 58 19.76 8.72 -7.46
CA TYR A 58 19.78 7.91 -6.25
C TYR A 58 21.18 7.85 -5.64
N SER A 59 22.19 7.61 -6.46
CA SER A 59 23.59 7.49 -6.03
C SER A 59 24.15 8.82 -5.51
N ASP A 60 23.82 9.93 -6.18
CA ASP A 60 24.26 11.27 -5.79
C ASP A 60 23.69 11.68 -4.43
N VAL A 61 22.40 11.43 -4.20
CA VAL A 61 21.72 11.77 -2.94
C VAL A 61 22.23 10.87 -1.80
N LEU A 62 22.40 9.56 -2.05
CA LEU A 62 22.98 8.64 -1.08
C LEU A 62 24.40 9.06 -0.69
N HIS A 63 25.24 9.34 -1.70
CA HIS A 63 26.61 9.79 -1.48
C HIS A 63 26.66 11.10 -0.67
N ALA A 64 25.76 12.04 -0.95
CA ALA A 64 25.68 13.28 -0.17
C ALA A 64 25.37 13.00 1.31
N LEU A 65 24.47 12.06 1.62
CA LEU A 65 24.15 11.64 2.98
C LEU A 65 25.35 10.94 3.67
N ASP A 66 26.12 10.13 2.94
CA ASP A 66 27.36 9.52 3.45
C ASP A 66 28.41 10.58 3.79
N VAL A 67 28.63 11.55 2.89
CA VAL A 67 29.64 12.61 3.05
C VAL A 67 29.35 13.46 4.29
N ILE A 68 28.08 13.78 4.53
CA ILE A 68 27.67 14.53 5.73
C ILE A 68 27.47 13.63 6.96
N ARG A 69 27.76 12.32 6.84
CA ARG A 69 27.67 11.30 7.90
C ARG A 69 26.27 11.16 8.50
N PHE A 70 25.25 11.33 7.67
CA PHE A 70 23.86 11.13 8.07
C PHE A 70 23.48 9.65 8.09
N VAL A 71 24.09 8.87 7.20
CA VAL A 71 23.88 7.43 7.08
C VAL A 71 25.22 6.69 7.10
N SER A 72 25.14 5.38 7.26
CA SER A 72 26.28 4.45 7.27
C SER A 72 25.82 3.07 6.79
N ASP A 73 26.76 2.15 6.58
CA ASP A 73 26.45 0.75 6.25
C ASP A 73 25.57 0.03 7.30
N ALA A 74 25.50 0.56 8.53
CA ALA A 74 24.64 0.04 9.60
C ALA A 74 23.22 0.63 9.59
N THR A 75 22.97 1.67 8.81
CA THR A 75 21.67 2.34 8.74
C THR A 75 20.67 1.47 7.98
N PRO A 76 19.49 1.15 8.55
CA PRO A 76 18.47 0.38 7.84
C PRO A 76 18.07 1.05 6.51
N GLN A 77 17.88 0.25 5.47
CA GLN A 77 17.61 0.73 4.11
C GLN A 77 16.37 1.66 4.05
N VAL A 78 15.32 1.34 4.80
CA VAL A 78 14.11 2.18 4.88
C VAL A 78 14.35 3.55 5.53
N GLU A 79 15.30 3.64 6.47
CA GLU A 79 15.73 4.92 7.05
C GLU A 79 16.58 5.71 6.06
N VAL A 80 17.45 5.04 5.29
CA VAL A 80 18.17 5.65 4.17
C VAL A 80 17.17 6.28 3.18
N PHE A 81 16.13 5.55 2.77
CA PHE A 81 15.09 6.09 1.90
C PHE A 81 14.40 7.34 2.47
N LEU A 82 14.09 7.33 3.77
CA LEU A 82 13.50 8.49 4.46
C LEU A 82 14.45 9.71 4.39
N TYR A 83 15.73 9.51 4.70
CA TYR A 83 16.70 10.61 4.69
C TYR A 83 16.97 11.12 3.27
N MET A 84 17.00 10.25 2.27
CA MET A 84 17.06 10.65 0.86
C MET A 84 15.85 11.52 0.50
N HIS A 85 14.64 11.08 0.86
CA HIS A 85 13.42 11.86 0.61
C HIS A 85 13.41 13.22 1.31
N ARG A 86 13.87 13.29 2.56
CA ARG A 86 14.02 14.55 3.32
C ARG A 86 15.06 15.48 2.71
N LEU A 87 16.19 14.95 2.24
CA LEU A 87 17.22 15.75 1.57
C LEU A 87 16.68 16.36 0.28
N GLU A 88 16.04 15.57 -0.58
CA GLU A 88 15.46 16.06 -1.83
C GLU A 88 14.31 17.07 -1.63
N SER A 89 13.54 16.93 -0.55
CA SER A 89 12.46 17.86 -0.20
C SER A 89 12.94 19.09 0.58
N GLY A 90 14.24 19.20 0.88
CA GLY A 90 14.81 20.31 1.64
C GLY A 90 14.41 20.31 3.12
N LYS A 91 13.99 19.17 3.66
CA LYS A 91 13.54 18.95 5.04
C LYS A 91 14.51 18.13 5.89
N LEU A 92 15.74 17.90 5.42
CA LEU A 92 16.72 17.12 6.19
C LEU A 92 17.06 17.82 7.51
N PRO A 93 16.88 17.15 8.68
CA PRO A 93 17.19 17.77 9.95
C PRO A 93 18.71 17.86 10.17
N ARG A 94 19.11 18.57 11.23
CA ARG A 94 20.55 18.76 11.55
C ARG A 94 21.28 17.50 11.99
N SER A 95 20.54 16.49 12.48
CA SER A 95 21.08 15.26 13.06
C SER A 95 20.15 14.09 12.78
N PRO A 96 20.66 12.86 12.56
CA PRO A 96 19.87 11.64 12.49
C PRO A 96 19.10 11.34 13.78
N SER A 97 19.59 11.83 14.93
CA SER A 97 18.96 11.66 16.24
C SER A 97 17.72 12.52 16.46
N PHE A 98 17.35 13.36 15.49
CA PHE A 98 16.16 14.20 15.60
C PHE A 98 14.91 13.30 15.59
N PRO A 99 13.91 13.55 16.47
CA PRO A 99 12.70 12.74 16.51
C PRO A 99 12.01 12.67 15.14
N LEU A 100 11.41 11.52 14.86
CA LEU A 100 10.55 11.34 13.70
C LEU A 100 9.26 12.15 13.89
N GLU A 101 8.83 12.84 12.83
CA GLU A 101 7.52 13.46 12.77
C GLU A 101 6.48 12.41 12.32
N PRO A 102 5.17 12.63 12.55
CA PRO A 102 4.14 11.67 12.17
C PRO A 102 4.13 11.31 10.66
N GLU A 103 4.52 12.24 9.80
CA GLU A 103 4.65 12.04 8.35
C GLU A 103 5.79 11.04 8.03
N ASP A 104 6.88 11.09 8.79
CA ASP A 104 8.03 10.19 8.60
C ASP A 104 7.68 8.77 9.03
N GLU A 105 6.89 8.59 10.09
CA GLU A 105 6.41 7.27 10.47
C GLU A 105 5.51 6.65 9.40
N VAL A 106 4.71 7.47 8.70
CA VAL A 106 3.90 7.00 7.57
C VAL A 106 4.81 6.59 6.41
N PHE A 107 5.80 7.42 6.06
CA PHE A 107 6.78 7.09 5.03
C PHE A 107 7.51 5.79 5.35
N LEU A 108 8.02 5.64 6.58
CA LEU A 108 8.73 4.43 7.01
C LEU A 108 7.85 3.18 6.98
N ALA A 109 6.58 3.28 7.38
CA ALA A 109 5.66 2.16 7.30
C ALA A 109 5.47 1.70 5.84
N ILE A 110 5.26 2.65 4.92
CA ILE A 110 5.11 2.35 3.50
C ILE A 110 6.42 1.81 2.92
N ALA A 111 7.57 2.40 3.25
CA ALA A 111 8.89 1.97 2.79
C ALA A 111 9.20 0.53 3.21
N LYS A 112 8.87 0.14 4.45
CA LYS A 112 9.04 -1.24 4.94
C LYS A 112 8.21 -2.24 4.14
N ALA A 113 6.94 -1.91 3.87
CA ALA A 113 6.10 -2.76 3.05
C ALA A 113 6.58 -2.81 1.58
N MET A 114 7.10 -1.69 1.05
CA MET A 114 7.68 -1.65 -0.31
C MET A 114 8.97 -2.46 -0.43
N GLU A 115 9.81 -2.52 0.60
CA GLU A 115 11.07 -3.28 0.60
C GLU A 115 10.83 -4.79 0.45
N GLU A 116 9.78 -5.32 1.07
CA GLU A 116 9.37 -6.73 0.90
C GLU A 116 8.73 -7.00 -0.48
N MET A 117 8.19 -5.96 -1.11
CA MET A 117 7.59 -6.04 -2.43
C MET A 117 8.67 -5.93 -3.52
N VAL A 118 9.59 -4.96 -3.44
CA VAL A 118 10.47 -4.56 -4.54
C VAL A 118 11.93 -4.93 -4.23
N GLU A 119 12.50 -5.87 -5.00
CA GLU A 119 13.87 -6.38 -4.80
C GLU A 119 14.96 -5.32 -5.09
N ASP A 120 14.80 -4.48 -6.13
CA ASP A 120 15.82 -3.48 -6.48
C ASP A 120 15.68 -2.21 -5.62
N SER A 121 16.78 -1.81 -4.99
CA SER A 121 16.80 -0.67 -4.06
C SER A 121 16.47 0.69 -4.70
N VAL A 122 16.84 0.90 -5.97
CA VAL A 122 16.59 2.15 -6.70
C VAL A 122 15.10 2.21 -7.03
N ASP A 123 14.58 1.13 -7.59
CA ASP A 123 13.17 0.94 -7.89
C ASP A 123 12.30 1.09 -6.63
N CYS A 124 12.68 0.44 -5.53
CA CYS A 124 11.98 0.51 -4.25
C CYS A 124 11.91 1.95 -3.72
N TYR A 125 13.02 2.69 -3.77
CA TYR A 125 13.04 4.10 -3.38
C TYR A 125 12.10 4.95 -4.24
N TRP A 126 12.21 4.83 -5.56
CA TRP A 126 11.42 5.64 -6.49
C TRP A 126 9.92 5.33 -6.38
N ILE A 127 9.55 4.06 -6.26
CA ILE A 127 8.15 3.65 -6.04
C ILE A 127 7.65 4.19 -4.71
N THR A 128 8.38 4.00 -3.61
CA THR A 128 7.99 4.51 -2.28
C THR A 128 7.76 6.01 -2.33
N ARG A 129 8.71 6.76 -2.89
CA ARG A 129 8.65 8.21 -3.04
C ARG A 129 7.45 8.66 -3.86
N CYS A 130 7.21 8.04 -5.01
CA CYS A 130 6.10 8.39 -5.88
C CYS A 130 4.74 8.01 -5.27
N PHE A 131 4.66 6.87 -4.58
CA PHE A 131 3.46 6.42 -3.88
C PHE A 131 3.08 7.42 -2.77
N VAL A 132 4.02 7.77 -1.89
CA VAL A 132 3.79 8.76 -0.83
C VAL A 132 3.42 10.13 -1.43
N ASN A 133 4.15 10.58 -2.45
CA ASN A 133 3.80 11.83 -3.12
C ASN A 133 2.40 11.79 -3.74
N GLN A 134 1.92 10.65 -4.23
CA GLN A 134 0.55 10.49 -4.74
C GLN A 134 -0.49 10.69 -3.62
N LEU A 135 -0.22 10.19 -2.40
CA LEU A 135 -1.05 10.43 -1.23
C LEU A 135 -1.10 11.93 -0.90
N ASP A 136 0.06 12.58 -0.88
CA ASP A 136 0.22 13.98 -0.45
C ASP A 136 -0.19 15.01 -1.51
N SER A 137 -0.31 14.62 -2.77
CA SER A 137 -0.70 15.50 -3.87
C SER A 137 -2.08 15.14 -4.42
N LYS A 138 -2.17 14.03 -5.17
CA LYS A 138 -3.38 13.59 -5.87
C LYS A 138 -4.53 13.26 -4.92
N TYR A 139 -4.23 12.67 -3.76
CA TYR A 139 -5.26 12.23 -2.80
C TYR A 139 -5.42 13.14 -1.58
N ARG A 140 -4.70 14.26 -1.51
CA ARG A 140 -4.70 15.18 -0.36
C ARG A 140 -6.10 15.53 0.13
N ASP A 141 -6.99 15.89 -0.78
CA ASP A 141 -8.36 16.31 -0.43
C ASP A 141 -9.32 15.14 -0.23
N PHE A 142 -8.97 13.94 -0.70
CA PHE A 142 -9.82 12.74 -0.66
C PHE A 142 -9.57 11.89 0.59
N LEU A 143 -8.31 11.74 1.04
CA LEU A 143 -7.97 10.94 2.21
C LEU A 143 -8.74 11.34 3.48
N PRO A 144 -8.91 12.65 3.80
CA PRO A 144 -9.68 13.07 4.97
C PRO A 144 -11.18 12.69 4.91
N GLN A 145 -11.70 12.38 3.72
CA GLN A 145 -13.11 12.03 3.51
C GLN A 145 -13.36 10.51 3.67
N LEU A 146 -12.31 9.69 3.64
CA LEU A 146 -12.43 8.23 3.68
C LEU A 146 -13.09 7.69 4.97
N PRO A 147 -12.86 8.25 6.17
CA PRO A 147 -13.59 7.83 7.38
C PRO A 147 -15.11 7.94 7.24
N LYS A 148 -15.59 9.03 6.63
CA LYS A 148 -17.02 9.24 6.39
C LYS A 148 -17.56 8.26 5.34
N ALA A 149 -16.79 8.02 4.28
CA ALA A 149 -17.13 7.02 3.27
C ALA A 149 -17.18 5.60 3.88
N PHE A 150 -16.25 5.28 4.78
CA PHE A 150 -16.25 4.02 5.54
C PHE A 150 -17.54 3.83 6.33
N GLU A 151 -17.96 4.84 7.10
CA GLU A 151 -19.24 4.75 7.82
C GLU A 151 -20.43 4.54 6.86
N GLN A 152 -20.45 5.23 5.73
CA GLN A 152 -21.50 5.10 4.72
C GLN A 152 -21.56 3.67 4.16
N TYR A 153 -20.44 3.13 3.68
CA TYR A 153 -20.41 1.80 3.06
C TYR A 153 -20.58 0.67 4.08
N LEU A 154 -20.06 0.83 5.30
CA LEU A 154 -20.34 -0.13 6.38
C LEU A 154 -21.83 -0.13 6.74
N ASN A 155 -22.51 1.01 6.72
CA ASN A 155 -23.96 1.06 6.95
C ASN A 155 -24.76 0.34 5.85
N LEU A 156 -24.30 0.43 4.60
CA LEU A 156 -24.95 -0.23 3.47
C LEU A 156 -24.78 -1.75 3.51
N GLU A 157 -23.62 -2.24 3.91
CA GLU A 157 -23.36 -3.70 3.99
C GLU A 157 -23.84 -4.31 5.31
N ASP A 158 -23.66 -3.62 6.44
CA ASP A 158 -24.09 -4.08 7.76
C ASP A 158 -24.35 -2.93 8.75
N SER A 159 -25.57 -2.41 8.72
CA SER A 159 -26.03 -1.36 9.64
C SER A 159 -26.04 -1.79 11.11
N ARG A 160 -26.15 -3.09 11.41
CA ARG A 160 -26.11 -3.59 12.80
C ARG A 160 -24.70 -3.51 13.36
N LEU A 161 -23.69 -3.86 12.56
CA LEU A 161 -22.29 -3.74 12.94
C LEU A 161 -21.90 -2.28 13.17
N LEU A 162 -22.30 -1.36 12.29
CA LEU A 162 -22.06 0.08 12.50
C LEU A 162 -22.76 0.58 13.77
N SER A 163 -24.00 0.16 14.02
CA SER A 163 -24.75 0.53 15.23
C SER A 163 -24.04 0.05 16.50
N HIS A 164 -23.47 -1.16 16.49
CA HIS A 164 -22.65 -1.68 17.59
C HIS A 164 -21.40 -0.84 17.85
N LEU A 165 -20.66 -0.48 16.78
CA LEU A 165 -19.49 0.40 16.90
C LEU A 165 -19.87 1.77 17.48
N LYS A 166 -21.02 2.34 17.08
CA LYS A 166 -21.55 3.59 17.63
C LYS A 166 -21.95 3.46 19.09
N ALA A 167 -22.64 2.39 19.46
CA ALA A 167 -23.02 2.11 20.85
C ALA A 167 -21.78 1.96 21.77
N CYS A 168 -20.70 1.40 21.25
CA CYS A 168 -19.42 1.29 21.97
C CYS A 168 -18.58 2.58 21.94
N SER A 169 -19.04 3.67 21.30
CA SER A 169 -18.24 4.87 21.01
C SER A 169 -16.90 4.58 20.32
N ALA A 170 -16.85 3.54 19.48
CA ALA A 170 -15.62 3.05 18.85
C ALA A 170 -15.29 3.77 17.54
N VAL A 171 -16.30 4.33 16.84
CA VAL A 171 -16.14 4.91 15.49
C VAL A 171 -15.06 5.98 15.41
N SER A 172 -14.93 6.84 16.43
CA SER A 172 -13.91 7.89 16.49
C SER A 172 -12.52 7.40 16.90
N ARG A 173 -12.41 6.14 17.37
CA ARG A 173 -11.17 5.52 17.83
C ARG A 173 -10.66 4.43 16.89
N LEU A 174 -11.31 4.24 15.74
CA LEU A 174 -10.83 3.29 14.73
C LEU A 174 -9.47 3.73 14.20
N PRO A 175 -8.59 2.79 13.80
CA PRO A 175 -7.23 3.08 13.37
C PRO A 175 -7.20 3.66 11.94
N TYR A 176 -7.85 4.81 11.72
CA TYR A 176 -7.94 5.45 10.41
C TYR A 176 -6.58 5.87 9.84
N ASP A 177 -5.61 6.23 10.70
CA ASP A 177 -4.26 6.54 10.26
C ASP A 177 -3.56 5.30 9.67
N LEU A 178 -3.77 4.11 10.27
CA LEU A 178 -3.29 2.85 9.74
C LEU A 178 -3.92 2.53 8.37
N TRP A 179 -5.23 2.74 8.24
CA TRP A 179 -5.96 2.39 7.02
C TRP A 179 -5.77 3.38 5.88
N PHE A 180 -5.73 4.68 6.17
CA PHE A 180 -5.86 5.73 5.15
C PHE A 180 -4.64 6.62 5.00
N LYS A 181 -3.72 6.68 5.99
CA LYS A 181 -2.41 7.33 5.81
C LYS A 181 -1.34 6.31 5.46
N ARG A 182 -1.25 5.22 6.23
CA ARG A 182 -0.31 4.12 5.99
C ARG A 182 -0.80 3.13 4.94
N CYS A 183 -2.03 3.30 4.43
CA CYS A 183 -2.64 2.45 3.41
C CYS A 183 -2.55 0.96 3.74
N PHE A 184 -2.75 0.57 5.01
CA PHE A 184 -2.61 -0.78 5.56
C PHE A 184 -1.19 -1.36 5.64
N ALA A 185 -0.14 -0.56 5.42
CA ALA A 185 1.23 -0.97 5.70
C ALA A 185 1.41 -1.34 7.19
N GLY A 186 1.93 -2.54 7.44
CA GLY A 186 2.03 -3.12 8.78
C GLY A 186 0.71 -3.68 9.35
N CYS A 187 -0.37 -3.71 8.57
CA CYS A 187 -1.66 -4.29 8.94
C CYS A 187 -1.98 -5.58 8.18
N LEU A 188 -1.74 -5.57 6.86
CA LEU A 188 -1.90 -6.72 5.98
C LEU A 188 -0.53 -7.24 5.53
N PRO A 189 -0.38 -8.54 5.24
CA PRO A 189 0.83 -9.09 4.66
C PRO A 189 1.06 -8.51 3.27
N GLU A 190 2.31 -8.29 2.92
CA GLU A 190 2.73 -7.62 1.69
C GLU A 190 2.21 -8.29 0.41
N PRO A 191 2.15 -9.63 0.31
CA PRO A 191 1.55 -10.31 -0.85
C PRO A 191 0.08 -9.99 -1.09
N SER A 192 -0.70 -9.74 -0.03
CA SER A 192 -2.09 -9.29 -0.14
C SER A 192 -2.18 -7.78 -0.34
N LEU A 193 -1.32 -7.02 0.35
CA LEU A 193 -1.28 -5.57 0.34
C LEU A 193 -0.95 -5.00 -1.04
N GLN A 194 -0.01 -5.60 -1.78
CA GLN A 194 0.34 -5.18 -3.14
C GLN A 194 -0.89 -5.10 -4.05
N ARG A 195 -1.85 -6.03 -3.93
CA ARG A 195 -3.08 -6.05 -4.74
C ARG A 195 -4.01 -4.89 -4.41
N VAL A 196 -3.98 -4.39 -3.18
CA VAL A 196 -4.67 -3.15 -2.78
C VAL A 196 -3.95 -1.95 -3.38
N TRP A 197 -2.63 -1.92 -3.28
CA TRP A 197 -1.81 -0.83 -3.80
C TRP A 197 -1.84 -0.72 -5.32
N ASP A 198 -1.99 -1.82 -6.06
CA ASP A 198 -2.29 -1.81 -7.50
C ASP A 198 -3.50 -0.90 -7.79
N LYS A 199 -4.55 -0.98 -6.96
CA LYS A 199 -5.75 -0.13 -7.14
C LYS A 199 -5.51 1.32 -6.75
N VAL A 200 -4.72 1.57 -5.70
CA VAL A 200 -4.32 2.93 -5.30
C VAL A 200 -3.52 3.59 -6.42
N VAL A 201 -2.43 2.94 -6.86
CA VAL A 201 -1.57 3.40 -7.94
C VAL A 201 -2.36 3.62 -9.23
N SER A 202 -3.26 2.69 -9.56
CA SER A 202 -4.11 2.79 -10.74
C SER A 202 -5.08 3.98 -10.72
N GLY A 203 -5.32 4.61 -9.56
CA GLY A 203 -6.09 5.84 -9.49
C GLY A 203 -7.14 5.91 -8.39
N SER A 204 -7.37 4.86 -7.61
CA SER A 204 -8.47 4.80 -6.65
C SER A 204 -7.99 4.65 -5.21
N CYS A 205 -7.99 5.75 -4.43
CA CYS A 205 -7.80 5.67 -2.97
C CYS A 205 -9.06 5.14 -2.24
N LYS A 206 -10.22 5.09 -2.91
CA LYS A 206 -11.47 4.55 -2.34
C LYS A 206 -11.39 3.06 -2.03
N ILE A 207 -10.52 2.30 -2.70
CA ILE A 207 -10.32 0.87 -2.38
C ILE A 207 -10.01 0.65 -0.90
N LEU A 208 -9.28 1.58 -0.26
CA LEU A 208 -8.91 1.50 1.14
C LEU A 208 -10.14 1.44 2.06
N VAL A 209 -11.22 2.12 1.68
CA VAL A 209 -12.50 2.09 2.41
C VAL A 209 -13.10 0.69 2.37
N PHE A 210 -13.10 0.05 1.20
CA PHE A 210 -13.68 -1.28 1.04
C PHE A 210 -12.84 -2.36 1.72
N VAL A 211 -11.52 -2.19 1.79
CA VAL A 211 -10.65 -3.05 2.61
C VAL A 211 -11.01 -2.91 4.09
N ALA A 212 -11.16 -1.68 4.60
CA ALA A 212 -11.58 -1.46 5.98
C ALA A 212 -12.97 -2.05 6.27
N VAL A 213 -13.95 -1.87 5.38
CA VAL A 213 -15.28 -2.47 5.51
C VAL A 213 -15.19 -3.99 5.55
N GLU A 214 -14.44 -4.60 4.63
CA GLU A 214 -14.35 -6.06 4.53
C GLU A 214 -13.61 -6.69 5.71
N ILE A 215 -12.62 -6.02 6.31
CA ILE A 215 -12.02 -6.44 7.58
C ILE A 215 -13.10 -6.55 8.67
N LEU A 216 -13.95 -5.53 8.79
CA LEU A 216 -15.03 -5.50 9.78
C LEU A 216 -16.08 -6.59 9.52
N LEU A 217 -16.45 -6.81 8.26
CA LEU A 217 -17.40 -7.87 7.88
C LEU A 217 -16.83 -9.27 8.15
N THR A 218 -15.55 -9.49 7.80
CA THR A 218 -14.85 -10.77 8.03
C THR A 218 -14.78 -11.11 9.51
N PHE A 219 -14.45 -10.12 10.36
CA PHE A 219 -14.35 -10.33 11.80
C PHE A 219 -15.61 -9.92 12.58
N LYS A 220 -16.76 -9.82 11.91
CA LYS A 220 -18.03 -9.35 12.51
C LYS A 220 -18.35 -10.05 13.83
N ILE A 221 -18.34 -11.37 13.87
CA ILE A 221 -18.69 -12.14 15.08
C ILE A 221 -17.76 -11.75 16.25
N LYS A 222 -16.46 -11.61 15.96
CA LYS A 222 -15.46 -11.21 16.96
C LYS A 222 -15.68 -9.78 17.44
N VAL A 223 -15.88 -8.84 16.52
CA VAL A 223 -16.09 -7.41 16.84
C VAL A 223 -17.39 -7.19 17.62
N MET A 224 -18.47 -7.89 17.25
CA MET A 224 -19.76 -7.83 17.95
C MET A 224 -19.67 -8.36 19.40
N ALA A 225 -18.72 -9.24 19.69
CA ALA A 225 -18.48 -9.74 21.05
C ALA A 225 -17.67 -8.76 21.93
N LEU A 226 -17.02 -7.75 21.33
CA LEU A 226 -16.27 -6.73 22.06
C LEU A 226 -17.17 -5.55 22.42
N ASN A 227 -17.11 -5.10 23.67
CA ASN A 227 -17.98 -4.07 24.23
C ASN A 227 -17.25 -2.79 24.67
N SER A 228 -16.00 -2.63 24.24
CA SER A 228 -15.17 -1.46 24.56
C SER A 228 -14.46 -0.97 23.29
N ALA A 229 -14.52 0.34 23.06
CA ALA A 229 -13.81 0.99 21.96
C ALA A 229 -12.32 0.62 21.93
N GLU A 230 -11.66 0.60 23.09
CA GLU A 230 -10.23 0.28 23.18
C GLU A 230 -9.94 -1.16 22.75
N LYS A 231 -10.76 -2.13 23.18
CA LYS A 231 -10.60 -3.53 22.78
C LYS A 231 -10.82 -3.72 21.28
N ILE A 232 -11.79 -2.98 20.72
CA ILE A 232 -12.09 -3.00 19.27
C ILE A 232 -10.91 -2.42 18.50
N THR A 233 -10.41 -1.23 18.86
CA THR A 233 -9.25 -0.60 18.22
C THR A 233 -8.03 -1.50 18.26
N LYS A 234 -7.68 -2.03 19.45
CA LYS A 234 -6.51 -2.89 19.62
C LYS A 234 -6.58 -4.18 18.79
N PHE A 235 -7.79 -4.74 18.66
CA PHE A 235 -8.01 -5.90 17.79
C PHE A 235 -7.81 -5.53 16.31
N LEU A 236 -8.36 -4.40 15.86
CA LEU A 236 -8.25 -3.95 14.46
C LEU A 236 -6.83 -3.49 14.08
N GLU A 237 -6.02 -3.09 15.04
CA GLU A 237 -4.58 -2.84 14.86
C GLU A 237 -3.77 -4.14 14.69
N ASN A 238 -4.31 -5.28 15.14
CA ASN A 238 -3.61 -6.57 15.20
C ASN A 238 -4.51 -7.72 14.70
N ILE A 239 -5.03 -7.59 13.48
CA ILE A 239 -5.93 -8.57 12.89
C ILE A 239 -5.21 -9.90 12.57
N PRO A 240 -5.92 -11.05 12.62
CA PRO A 240 -5.40 -12.31 12.10
C PRO A 240 -5.03 -12.22 10.61
N GLN A 241 -3.87 -12.79 10.25
CA GLN A 241 -3.28 -12.63 8.92
C GLN A 241 -3.67 -13.75 7.93
N ASP A 242 -4.23 -14.85 8.42
CA ASP A 242 -4.66 -16.03 7.65
C ASP A 242 -5.82 -15.76 6.69
N SER A 243 -6.61 -14.72 6.97
CA SER A 243 -7.77 -14.33 6.16
C SER A 243 -7.49 -13.18 5.18
N SER A 244 -6.26 -12.63 5.16
CA SER A 244 -5.91 -11.41 4.43
C SER A 244 -6.19 -11.50 2.93
N ASP A 245 -5.89 -12.64 2.30
CA ASP A 245 -6.12 -12.79 0.87
C ASP A 245 -7.60 -12.80 0.50
N ALA A 246 -8.42 -13.46 1.31
CA ALA A 246 -9.87 -13.49 1.13
C ALA A 246 -10.48 -12.11 1.37
N ILE A 247 -9.99 -11.38 2.38
CA ILE A 247 -10.38 -10.00 2.66
C ILE A 247 -10.11 -9.11 1.45
N VAL A 248 -8.89 -9.12 0.91
CA VAL A 248 -8.54 -8.25 -0.22
C VAL A 248 -9.36 -8.58 -1.47
N SER A 249 -9.56 -9.87 -1.78
CA SER A 249 -10.37 -10.26 -2.95
C SER A 249 -11.83 -9.79 -2.82
N LYS A 250 -12.46 -10.01 -1.66
CA LYS A 250 -13.84 -9.55 -1.42
C LYS A 250 -13.94 -8.03 -1.36
N ALA A 251 -12.94 -7.34 -0.83
CA ALA A 251 -12.89 -5.89 -0.80
C ALA A 251 -12.84 -5.29 -2.22
N ILE A 252 -12.09 -5.91 -3.14
CA ILE A 252 -12.04 -5.52 -4.55
C ILE A 252 -13.41 -5.74 -5.21
N ASP A 253 -14.06 -6.88 -4.97
CA ASP A 253 -15.42 -7.14 -5.48
C ASP A 253 -16.43 -6.14 -4.93
N LEU A 254 -16.34 -5.80 -3.65
CA LEU A 254 -17.19 -4.82 -2.99
C LEU A 254 -16.96 -3.42 -3.55
N TRP A 255 -15.70 -3.06 -3.82
CA TRP A 255 -15.36 -1.81 -4.50
C TRP A 255 -15.96 -1.75 -5.91
N HIS A 256 -15.84 -2.82 -6.71
CA HIS A 256 -16.45 -2.88 -8.04
C HIS A 256 -17.99 -2.76 -7.98
N LYS A 257 -18.63 -3.46 -7.04
CA LYS A 257 -20.09 -3.42 -6.81
C LYS A 257 -20.59 -1.99 -6.57
N HIS A 258 -19.87 -1.19 -5.79
CA HIS A 258 -20.32 0.14 -5.35
C HIS A 258 -19.80 1.30 -6.20
N CYS A 259 -18.65 1.14 -6.84
CA CYS A 259 -18.02 2.22 -7.60
C CYS A 259 -18.13 2.05 -9.12
N GLY A 260 -18.57 0.89 -9.62
CA GLY A 260 -18.77 0.63 -11.04
C GLY A 260 -17.52 0.92 -11.86
N THR A 261 -16.52 0.05 -11.82
CA THR A 261 -15.43 0.14 -12.81
C THR A 261 -16.02 -0.09 -14.20
N PRO A 262 -15.78 0.80 -15.18
CA PRO A 262 -16.09 0.50 -16.57
C PRO A 262 -15.39 -0.81 -16.92
N VAL A 263 -16.15 -1.80 -17.39
CA VAL A 263 -15.59 -3.05 -17.88
C VAL A 263 -14.59 -2.66 -18.97
N HIS A 264 -13.32 -3.08 -18.83
CA HIS A 264 -12.31 -2.85 -19.85
C HIS A 264 -12.88 -3.32 -21.20
N SER A 265 -13.12 -2.37 -22.11
CA SER A 265 -13.53 -2.69 -23.48
C SER A 265 -12.43 -3.54 -24.10
N ALA A 266 -12.79 -4.77 -24.47
CA ALA A 266 -11.92 -5.75 -25.12
C ALA A 266 -11.38 -5.25 -26.47
#